data_AF-A0A821WJE6-F1
#
_entry.id   AF-A0A821WJE6-F1
#
_cell.length_a   1.000
_cell.length_b   1.000
_cell.length_c   1.000
_cell.angle_alpha   90.00
_cell.angle_beta   90.00
_cell.angle_gamma   90.00
#
_symmetry.space_group_name_H-M   'P 1'
#
loop_
_entity.id
_entity.type
_entity.pdbx_description
1 polymer ?
#
loop_
_entity_poly.entity_id
_entity_poly.type
_entity_poly.pdbx_seq_one_letter_code
_entity_poly.pdbx_strand_id
1 'polypeptide(L)'
;MSCMIENDEETLTKETLVFLYKFVEGSCPKSHGFNAARLANIPESIVELAQTKASAFERWVTLKRILLTLKKVTDNSQQQDILQFLSQLKLN
;
A
#
# COMPACT_ATOMS: atom_id res chain seq x y z
N MET A 1 -13.13 -9.16 9.08
CA MET A 1 -14.12 -9.65 8.10
C MET A 1 -13.40 -10.60 7.16
N SER A 2 -13.84 -11.85 7.05
CA SER A 2 -13.22 -12.81 6.13
C SER A 2 -13.72 -12.62 4.68
N CYS A 3 -12.85 -12.88 3.71
CA CYS A 3 -13.13 -12.82 2.28
C CYS A 3 -12.46 -13.99 1.54
N MET A 4 -13.04 -14.40 0.41
CA MET A 4 -12.42 -15.32 -0.54
C MET A 4 -11.99 -14.51 -1.78
N ILE A 5 -10.80 -14.80 -2.29
CA ILE A 5 -10.23 -14.16 -3.48
C ILE A 5 -10.12 -15.23 -4.56
N GLU A 6 -10.80 -15.01 -5.68
CA GLU A 6 -10.67 -15.81 -6.90
C GLU A 6 -9.81 -15.03 -7.90
N ASN A 7 -8.74 -15.67 -8.39
CA ASN A 7 -7.89 -15.10 -9.42
C ASN A 7 -8.32 -15.67 -10.77
N ASP A 8 -8.95 -14.83 -11.60
CA ASP A 8 -9.23 -15.19 -12.99
C ASP A 8 -7.93 -15.10 -13.80
N GLU A 9 -7.41 -16.24 -14.25
CA GLU A 9 -6.12 -16.36 -14.96
C GLU A 9 -6.04 -15.53 -16.26
N GLU A 10 -7.18 -15.08 -16.80
CA GLU A 10 -7.24 -14.34 -18.06
C GLU A 10 -6.97 -12.83 -17.93
N THR A 11 -7.11 -12.23 -16.75
CA THR A 11 -6.78 -10.81 -16.53
C THR A 11 -6.10 -10.58 -15.19
N LEU A 12 -4.79 -10.30 -15.23
CA LEU A 12 -3.92 -10.06 -14.06
C LEU A 12 -4.37 -8.92 -13.12
N THR A 13 -5.46 -8.19 -13.45
CA THR A 13 -5.88 -6.93 -12.82
C THR A 13 -7.23 -7.00 -12.09
N LYS A 14 -7.97 -8.10 -12.20
CA LYS A 14 -9.32 -8.23 -11.65
C LYS A 14 -9.45 -9.48 -10.79
N GLU A 15 -9.18 -9.31 -9.50
CA GLU A 15 -9.51 -10.29 -8.47
C GLU A 15 -11.02 -10.24 -8.20
N THR A 16 -11.70 -11.39 -8.26
CA THR A 16 -13.10 -11.51 -7.84
C THR A 16 -13.13 -11.75 -6.33
N LEU A 17 -13.82 -10.88 -5.59
CA LEU A 17 -13.85 -10.91 -4.13
C LEU A 17 -15.24 -11.26 -3.58
N VAL A 18 -15.30 -12.30 -2.76
CA VAL A 18 -16.52 -12.74 -2.08
C VAL A 18 -16.45 -12.41 -0.59
N PHE A 19 -17.40 -11.62 -0.10
CA PHE A 19 -17.53 -11.31 1.32
C PHE A 19 -18.18 -12.48 2.05
N LEU A 20 -17.47 -13.10 3.00
CA LEU A 20 -17.97 -14.24 3.76
C LEU A 20 -18.76 -13.84 5.00
N TYR A 21 -18.84 -12.54 5.30
CA TYR A 21 -19.55 -11.95 6.45
C TYR A 21 -19.22 -12.58 7.82
N LYS A 22 -18.03 -13.22 7.92
CA LYS A 22 -17.58 -13.92 9.12
C LYS A 22 -16.56 -13.08 9.88
N PHE A 23 -16.75 -12.95 11.19
CA PHE A 23 -15.72 -12.44 12.09
C PHE A 23 -14.69 -13.55 12.35
N VAL A 24 -13.43 -13.24 12.07
CA VAL A 24 -12.29 -14.16 12.20
C VAL A 24 -11.14 -13.39 12.83
N GLU A 25 -10.29 -14.09 13.57
CA GLU A 25 -9.07 -13.51 14.13
C GLU A 25 -8.05 -13.19 13.04
N GLY A 26 -7.20 -12.20 13.31
CA GLY A 26 -6.14 -11.75 12.41
C GLY A 26 -6.43 -10.42 11.73
N SER A 27 -5.42 -9.93 11.00
CA SER A 27 -5.51 -8.70 10.21
C SER A 27 -6.10 -8.98 8.82
N CYS A 28 -6.80 -8.00 8.26
CA CYS A 28 -7.27 -8.09 6.88
C CYS A 28 -6.06 -8.05 5.92
N PRO A 29 -5.96 -8.97 4.93
CA PRO A 29 -4.77 -9.11 4.09
C PRO A 29 -4.47 -7.88 3.22
N LYS A 30 -5.47 -7.04 2.88
CA LYS A 30 -5.33 -5.68 2.32
C LYS A 30 -6.70 -4.99 2.31
N SER A 31 -6.76 -3.65 2.30
CA SER A 31 -8.04 -2.94 2.14
C SER A 31 -8.70 -3.26 0.80
N HIS A 32 -9.99 -3.62 0.82
CA HIS A 32 -10.79 -3.90 -0.38
C HIS A 32 -11.43 -2.64 -0.98
N GLY A 33 -10.95 -1.45 -0.63
CA GLY A 33 -11.51 -0.17 -1.09
C GLY A 33 -11.55 -0.03 -2.62
N PHE A 34 -10.56 -0.55 -3.34
CA PHE A 34 -10.56 -0.54 -4.81
C PHE A 34 -11.64 -1.44 -5.41
N ASN A 35 -11.92 -2.60 -4.80
CA ASN A 35 -13.02 -3.46 -5.22
C ASN A 35 -14.38 -2.80 -4.95
N ALA A 36 -14.53 -2.11 -3.81
CA ALA A 36 -15.72 -1.31 -3.54
C ALA A 36 -15.92 -0.16 -4.55
N ALA A 37 -14.83 0.52 -4.96
CA ALA A 37 -14.89 1.56 -5.99
C ALA A 37 -15.33 1.01 -7.36
N ARG A 38 -14.85 -0.18 -7.74
CA ARG A 38 -15.31 -0.86 -8.96
C ARG A 38 -16.80 -1.22 -8.91
N LEU A 39 -17.27 -1.73 -7.77
CA LEU A 39 -18.71 -2.00 -7.56
C LEU A 39 -19.57 -0.72 -7.65
N ALA A 40 -19.01 0.44 -7.30
CA ALA A 40 -19.64 1.74 -7.46
C ALA A 40 -19.52 2.33 -8.87
N ASN A 41 -19.04 1.56 -9.86
CA ASN A 41 -18.80 1.99 -11.24
C ASN A 41 -17.88 3.21 -11.38
N ILE A 42 -16.89 3.35 -10.49
CA ILE A 42 -15.81 4.31 -10.69
C ILE A 42 -14.97 3.88 -11.92
N PRO A 43 -14.62 4.80 -12.84
CA PRO A 43 -13.83 4.47 -14.03
C PRO A 43 -12.52 3.72 -13.71
N GLU A 44 -12.22 2.65 -14.46
CA GLU A 44 -11.06 1.80 -14.19
C GLU A 44 -9.74 2.58 -14.22
N SER A 45 -9.61 3.58 -15.12
CA SER A 45 -8.42 4.44 -15.17
C SER A 45 -8.17 5.21 -13.87
N ILE A 46 -9.22 5.57 -13.13
CA ILE A 46 -9.10 6.23 -11.82
C ILE A 46 -8.69 5.20 -10.76
N VAL A 47 -9.28 4.01 -10.79
CA VAL A 47 -8.97 2.92 -9.85
C VAL A 47 -7.52 2.46 -10.00
N GLU A 48 -7.05 2.27 -11.23
CA GLU A 48 -5.66 1.92 -11.56
C GLU A 48 -4.68 2.99 -11.07
N LEU A 49 -4.96 4.27 -11.40
CA LEU A 49 -4.14 5.39 -10.93
C LEU A 49 -4.04 5.43 -9.39
N ALA A 50 -5.17 5.22 -8.71
CA ALA A 50 -5.23 5.20 -7.27
C ALA A 50 -4.44 4.03 -6.67
N GLN A 51 -4.48 2.83 -7.30
CA GLN A 51 -3.67 1.69 -6.90
C GLN A 51 -2.17 1.97 -7.05
N THR A 52 -1.75 2.58 -8.16
CA THR A 52 -0.35 2.99 -8.37
C THR A 52 0.11 3.97 -7.29
N LYS A 53 -0.69 5.01 -7.01
CA LYS A 53 -0.35 6.02 -6.00
C LYS A 53 -0.34 5.45 -4.57
N ALA A 54 -1.29 4.59 -4.22
CA ALA A 54 -1.31 3.90 -2.93
C ALA A 54 -0.07 3.02 -2.74
N SER A 55 0.30 2.24 -3.76
CA SER A 55 1.50 1.38 -3.71
C SER A 55 2.80 2.18 -3.58
N ALA A 56 2.90 3.32 -4.27
CA ALA A 56 4.04 4.22 -4.12
C ALA A 56 4.11 4.79 -2.69
N PHE A 57 2.97 5.18 -2.13
CA PHE A 57 2.89 5.70 -0.77
C PHE A 57 3.25 4.64 0.29
N GLU A 58 2.78 3.39 0.16
CA GLU A 58 3.14 2.28 1.07
C GLU A 58 4.65 2.05 1.13
N ARG A 59 5.32 2.05 -0.04
CA ARG A 59 6.78 1.94 -0.12
C ARG A 59 7.45 3.11 0.57
N TRP A 60 6.98 4.32 0.34
CA TRP A 60 7.53 5.52 0.97
C TRP A 60 7.37 5.50 2.50
N VAL A 61 6.19 5.14 3.02
CA VAL A 61 5.96 5.02 4.46
C VAL A 61 6.90 3.99 5.08
N THR A 62 7.09 2.85 4.40
CA THR A 62 8.02 1.80 4.82
C THR A 62 9.45 2.31 4.90
N LEU A 63 9.94 2.96 3.83
CA LEU A 63 11.28 3.55 3.79
C LEU A 63 11.45 4.62 4.87
N LYS A 64 10.48 5.52 5.02
CA LYS A 64 10.49 6.55 6.08
C LYS A 64 10.59 5.92 7.46
N ARG A 65 9.84 4.84 7.73
CA ARG A 65 9.89 4.12 9.01
C ARG A 65 11.28 3.52 9.26
N ILE A 66 11.87 2.89 8.24
CA ILE A 66 13.23 2.34 8.34
C ILE A 66 14.23 3.46 8.65
N LEU A 67 14.18 4.57 7.90
CA LEU A 67 15.09 5.70 8.08
C LEU A 67 14.95 6.36 9.46
N LEU A 68 13.73 6.52 9.97
CA LEU A 68 13.50 7.01 11.33
C LEU A 68 14.06 6.07 12.40
N THR A 69 13.97 4.75 12.17
CA THR A 69 14.60 3.76 13.05
C THR A 69 16.12 3.87 12.98
N LEU A 70 16.71 3.99 11.78
CA LEU A 70 18.15 4.13 11.60
C LEU A 70 18.69 5.38 12.30
N LYS A 71 18.01 6.54 12.17
CA LYS A 71 18.39 7.78 12.85
C LYS A 71 18.52 7.63 14.37
N LYS A 72 17.69 6.79 15.00
CA LYS A 72 17.77 6.53 16.44
C LYS A 72 19.00 5.72 16.84
N VAL A 73 19.54 4.93 15.91
CA VAL A 73 20.65 4.01 16.14
C VAL A 73 21.99 4.61 15.69
N THR A 74 21.97 5.66 14.87
CA THR A 74 23.20 6.27 14.30
C THR A 74 23.74 7.44 15.11
N ASP A 75 25.07 7.49 15.21
CA ASP A 75 25.84 8.60 15.77
C ASP A 75 25.72 9.88 14.94
N ASN A 76 25.95 11.03 15.57
CA ASN A 76 25.76 12.38 15.00
C ASN A 76 26.42 12.61 13.63
N SER A 77 27.54 11.93 13.33
CA SER A 77 28.23 12.06 12.03
C SER A 77 27.42 11.48 10.87
N GLN A 78 26.78 10.33 11.05
CA GLN A 78 25.96 9.67 10.02
C GLN A 78 24.55 10.25 9.92
N GLN A 79 24.11 11.05 10.90
CA GLN A 79 22.80 11.68 10.89
C GLN A 79 22.64 12.72 9.76
N GLN A 80 23.72 13.41 9.37
CA GLN A 80 23.66 14.41 8.29
C GLN A 80 23.44 13.75 6.92
N ASP A 81 24.11 12.62 6.66
CA ASP A 81 23.96 11.86 5.40
C ASP A 81 22.53 11.33 5.24
N ILE A 82 21.93 10.83 6.33
CA ILE A 82 20.54 10.36 6.36
C ILE A 82 19.56 11.52 6.09
N LEU A 83 19.80 12.70 6.66
CA LEU A 83 18.97 13.89 6.43
C LEU A 83 19.06 14.38 4.98
N GLN A 84 20.26 14.34 4.38
CA GLN A 84 20.45 14.69 2.98
C GLN A 84 19.71 13.71 2.06
N PHE A 85 19.80 12.40 2.33
CA PHE A 85 19.06 11.38 1.57
C PHE A 85 17.53 11.56 1.70
N LEU A 86 17.03 11.88 2.90
CA LEU A 86 15.62 12.19 3.13
C LEU A 86 15.13 13.40 2.33
N SER A 87 15.97 14.43 2.16
CA SER A 87 15.63 15.63 1.39
C SER A 87 15.55 15.39 -0.12
N GLN A 88 16.26 14.36 -0.61
CA GLN A 88 16.30 13.98 -2.02
C GLN A 88 15.11 13.11 -2.44
N LEU A 89 14.46 12.43 -1.49
CA LEU A 89 13.24 11.64 -1.71
C LEU A 89 11.99 12.52 -1.96
N LYS A 90 12.15 13.71 -2.57
CA LYS A 90 11.06 14.67 -2.82
C LYS A 90 9.83 13.97 -3.43
N LEU A 91 8.70 14.19 -2.77
CA LEU A 91 7.36 13.81 -3.22
C LEU A 91 7.06 14.49 -4.57
N ASN A 92 6.94 13.69 -5.62
CA ASN A 92 6.22 14.02 -6.86
C ASN A 92 5.22 12.89 -7.16
#